data_AF-A0A956HLM9-F1
#
_entry.id   AF-A0A956HLM9-F1
#
_cell.length_a   1.000
_cell.length_b   1.000
_cell.length_c   1.000
_cell.angle_alpha   90.00
_cell.angle_beta   90.00
_cell.angle_gamma   90.00
#
_symmetry.space_group_name_H-M   'P 1'
#
loop_
_entity.id
_entity.type
_entity.pdbx_description
1 polymer ?
#
loop_
_entity_poly.entity_id
_entity_poly.type
_entity_poly.pdbx_seq_one_letter_code
_entity_poly.pdbx_strand_id
1 'polypeptide(L)' 'MKKFRYEFPPMEPHYLEAPHADAAVRFLRRVYPHNIADVLPTLREIPRWPEFWKTLDHQGLVLPRIG' A
#
# COMPACT_ATOMS: atom_id res chain seq x y z
N MET A 1 8.97 5.47 -8.49
CA MET A 1 7.88 4.88 -7.69
C MET A 1 8.10 5.21 -6.22
N LYS A 2 7.04 5.62 -5.53
CA LYS A 2 7.06 5.93 -4.08
C LYS A 2 6.80 4.67 -3.27
N LYS A 3 7.27 4.65 -2.02
CA LYS A 3 7.07 3.51 -1.11
C LYS A 3 6.15 3.93 0.01
N PHE A 4 5.23 3.04 0.37
CA PHE A 4 4.25 3.26 1.42
C PHE A 4 4.26 2.10 2.41
N ARG A 5 4.13 2.42 3.69
CA ARG A 5 3.88 1.47 4.78
C ARG A 5 2.47 1.72 5.29
N TYR A 6 1.73 0.66 5.61
CA TYR A 6 0.51 0.71 6.39
C TYR A 6 0.52 -0.44 7.39
N GLU A 7 -0.33 -0.37 8.41
CA GLU A 7 -0.50 -1.43 9.40
C GLU A 7 -1.94 -1.91 9.39
N PHE A 8 -2.14 -3.22 9.22
CA PHE A 8 -3.44 -3.86 9.47
C PHE A 8 -3.32 -5.40 9.51
N PRO A 9 -3.57 -6.05 10.66
CA PRO A 9 -3.98 -5.48 11.95
C PRO A 9 -2.94 -4.52 12.56
N PRO A 10 -3.30 -3.75 13.61
CA PRO A 10 -2.36 -2.84 14.27
C PRO A 10 -1.05 -3.54 14.64
N MET A 11 0.09 -2.86 14.49
CA MET A 11 1.44 -3.40 14.69
C MET A 11 1.92 -4.43 13.64
N GLU A 12 1.12 -4.76 12.62
CA GLU A 12 1.55 -5.60 11.50
C GLU A 12 1.84 -4.75 10.24
N PRO A 13 3.12 -4.39 9.98
CA PRO A 13 3.45 -3.52 8.86
C PRO A 13 3.42 -4.25 7.52
N HIS A 14 2.68 -3.67 6.57
CA HIS A 14 2.67 -4.05 5.17
C HIS A 14 3.25 -2.93 4.31
N TYR A 15 3.82 -3.31 3.17
CA TYR A 15 4.58 -2.40 2.32
C TYR A 15 4.08 -2.45 0.88
N LEU A 16 3.91 -1.27 0.28
CA LEU A 16 3.45 -1.06 -1.09
C LEU A 16 4.43 -0.19 -1.84
N GLU A 17 4.60 -0.50 -3.12
CA GLU A 17 5.20 0.43 -4.07
C GLU A 17 4.09 0.98 -4.98
N ALA A 18 4.00 2.31 -5.13
CA ALA A 18 2.97 2.94 -5.94
C ALA A 18 3.48 4.23 -6.60
N PRO A 19 2.89 4.68 -7.72
CA PRO A 19 3.32 5.91 -8.38
C PRO A 19 3.00 7.16 -7.55
N HIS A 20 1.92 7.14 -6.75
CA HIS A 20 1.47 8.24 -5.89
C HIS A 20 0.60 7.71 -4.74
N ALA A 21 0.35 8.56 -3.74
CA ALA A 21 -0.44 8.20 -2.55
C ALA A 21 -1.87 7.73 -2.90
N ASP A 22 -2.52 8.38 -3.87
CA ASP A 22 -3.89 8.00 -4.26
C ASP A 22 -4.00 6.56 -4.77
N ALA A 23 -2.96 6.03 -5.43
CA ALA A 23 -2.95 4.65 -5.88
C ALA A 23 -2.90 3.68 -4.69
N ALA A 24 -2.11 4.00 -3.65
CA ALA A 24 -2.11 3.25 -2.40
C ALA A 24 -3.47 3.33 -1.68
N VAL A 25 -4.10 4.51 -1.62
CA VAL A 25 -5.43 4.67 -1.02
C VAL A 25 -6.50 3.86 -1.76
N ARG A 26 -6.50 3.88 -3.10
CA ARG A 26 -7.43 3.07 -3.92
C ARG A 26 -7.24 1.58 -3.68
N PHE A 27 -6.00 1.12 -3.58
CA PHE A 27 -5.69 -0.26 -3.22
C PHE A 27 -6.27 -0.62 -1.84
N LEU A 28 -6.02 0.21 -0.81
CA LEU A 28 -6.50 -0.07 0.54
C LEU A 28 -8.04 -0.08 0.63
N ARG A 29 -8.72 0.83 -0.06
CA ARG A 29 -10.20 0.84 -0.13
C ARG A 29 -10.75 -0.44 -0.75
N ARG A 30 -10.03 -1.05 -1.70
CA ARG A 30 -10.43 -2.30 -2.36
C ARG A 30 -10.15 -3.52 -1.47
N VAL A 31 -9.02 -3.54 -0.78
CA VAL A 31 -8.59 -4.69 0.05
C VAL A 31 -9.28 -4.71 1.41
N TYR A 32 -9.52 -3.53 1.99
CA TYR A 32 -10.10 -3.37 3.32
C TYR A 32 -11.38 -2.52 3.28
N PRO A 33 -12.42 -2.91 2.52
CA PRO A 33 -13.62 -2.11 2.35
C PRO A 33 -14.36 -1.84 3.68
N HIS A 34 -14.24 -2.75 4.65
CA HIS A 34 -14.89 -2.65 5.96
C HIS A 34 -13.99 -2.10 7.07
N ASN A 35 -12.67 -2.01 6.85
CA ASN A 35 -11.68 -1.59 7.85
C ASN A 35 -10.89 -0.35 7.44
N ILE A 36 -11.27 0.31 6.35
CA ILE A 36 -10.51 1.44 5.80
C ILE A 36 -10.29 2.57 6.82
N ALA A 37 -11.22 2.77 7.75
CA ALA A 37 -11.10 3.74 8.84
C ALA A 37 -9.94 3.42 9.79
N ASP A 38 -9.61 2.14 9.96
CA ASP A 38 -8.50 1.67 10.81
C ASP A 38 -7.17 1.67 10.04
N VAL A 39 -7.21 1.33 8.74
CA VAL A 39 -5.99 1.17 7.92
C VAL A 39 -5.47 2.51 7.41
N LEU A 40 -6.34 3.40 6.90
CA LEU A 40 -5.90 4.61 6.22
C LEU A 40 -5.07 5.56 7.12
N PRO A 41 -5.39 5.75 8.42
CA PRO A 41 -4.59 6.58 9.31
C PRO A 41 -3.15 6.09 9.53
N THR A 42 -2.87 4.80 9.29
CA THR A 42 -1.54 4.20 9.46
C THR A 42 -0.66 4.32 8.21
N LEU A 43 -1.23 4.76 7.08
CA LEU A 43 -0.51 4.92 5.82
C LEU A 43 0.56 6.01 5.91
N ARG A 44 1.81 5.68 5.60
CA ARG A 44 2.97 6.60 5.59
C ARG A 44 3.83 6.39 4.35
N GLU A 45 4.28 7.46 3.72
CA GLU A 45 5.33 7.41 2.69
C GLU A 45 6.70 7.18 3.38
N ILE A 46 7.53 6.30 2.84
CA ILE A 46 8.81 5.89 3.45
C ILE A 46 10.00 5.97 2.46
N PRO A 47 11.24 6.22 2.93
CA PRO A 47 12.38 6.54 2.08
C PRO A 47 13.14 5.31 1.52
N ARG A 48 12.46 4.32 0.91
CA ARG A 48 13.03 3.22 0.04
C ARG A 48 13.19 1.80 0.64
N TRP A 49 13.30 1.59 1.96
CA TRP A 49 13.45 0.26 2.61
C TRP A 49 12.06 -0.32 3.03
N PRO A 50 11.70 -1.63 2.96
CA PRO A 50 12.39 -2.90 2.57
C PRO A 50 11.94 -3.54 1.22
N GLU A 51 12.52 -4.67 0.80
CA GLU A 51 12.09 -5.43 -0.41
C GLU A 51 10.58 -5.77 -0.40
N PHE A 52 9.86 -5.42 -1.47
CA PHE A 52 8.39 -5.28 -1.46
C PHE A 52 7.64 -6.50 -2.02
N TRP A 53 6.47 -6.77 -1.44
CA TRP A 53 5.54 -7.82 -1.89
C TRP A 53 4.68 -7.37 -3.08
N LYS A 54 4.15 -6.12 -3.06
CA LYS A 54 3.16 -5.65 -4.04
C LYS A 54 3.55 -4.29 -4.66
N THR A 55 3.64 -4.26 -5.98
CA THR A 55 3.76 -3.04 -6.79
C THR A 55 2.40 -2.68 -7.37
N LEU A 56 2.03 -1.41 -7.32
CA LEU A 56 0.76 -0.90 -7.78
C LEU A 56 0.93 -0.04 -9.03
N ASP A 57 -0.05 -0.11 -9.93
CA ASP A 57 -0.20 0.81 -11.05
C ASP A 57 -0.86 2.14 -10.62
N HIS A 58 -1.12 3.02 -11.60
CA HIS A 58 -1.80 4.32 -11.38
C HIS A 58 -3.24 4.19 -10.88
N GLN A 59 -3.88 3.04 -11.06
CA GLN A 59 -5.24 2.75 -10.62
C GLN A 59 -5.28 2.06 -9.24
N GLY A 60 -4.11 1.74 -8.67
CA GLY A 60 -4.00 0.99 -7.42
C GLY A 60 -4.28 -0.51 -7.60
N LEU A 61 -4.04 -1.06 -8.79
CA LEU A 61 -4.08 -2.50 -9.06
C LEU A 61 -2.69 -3.10 -8.89
N VAL A 62 -2.63 -4.33 -8.39
CA VAL A 62 -1.36 -5.04 -8.19
C VAL A 62 -0.81 -5.47 -9.55
N LEU A 63 0.41 -5.04 -9.87
CA LEU A 63 1.13 -5.50 -11.05
C LEU A 63 1.63 -6.94 -10.85
N PRO A 64 1.53 -7.81 -11.87
CA PRO A 64 2.11 -9.14 -11.80
C PRO A 64 3.63 -9.02 -11.61
N ARG A 65 4.18 -9.84 -10.71
CA ARG A 65 5.62 -9.92 -10.47
C ARG A 65 6.24 -10.57 -11.71
N ILE A 66 6.89 -9.77 -12.55
CA ILE A 66 7.73 -10.29 -13.63
C ILE A 66 8.95 -10.91 -12.95
N GLY A 67 9.01 -12.24 -12.97
CA GLY A 67 10.15 -13.01 -12.47
C GLY A 67 11.39 -12.84 -13.34
#